data_AF-A0A3D2F5I8-F1
#
_entry.id   AF-A0A3D2F5I8-F1
#
_cell.length_a   1.000
_cell.length_b   1.000
_cell.length_c   1.000
_cell.angle_alpha   90.00
_cell.angle_beta   90.00
_cell.angle_gamma   90.00
#
_symmetry.space_group_name_H-M   'P 1'
#
loop_
_entity.id
_entity.type
_entity.pdbx_description
1 polymer ?
#
loop_
_entity_poly.entity_id
_entity_poly.type
_entity_poly.pdbx_seq_one_letter_code
_entity_poly.pdbx_strand_id
1 'polypeptide(L)'
;MLLAPFLKHNAPTTRENSGGWAHVHLRRLIGLSILNTFRIKALNHLGVIQFSMPQQVLDGPLGDTATTRYSYRLNTGFAPRGDYLRDVAALPAFTVITGSADESFVAAQYQPLMSSVTGKGRYLVVPDIGHLAIVDADETLAAIEEDLSGI
;
A
#
# COMPACT_ATOMS: atom_id res chain seq x y z
N MET A 1 -8.15 0.11 11.87
CA MET A 1 -7.33 1.19 11.30
C MET A 1 -6.59 0.72 10.04
N LEU A 2 -6.39 1.62 9.07
CA LEU A 2 -5.59 1.46 7.85
C LEU A 2 -4.75 2.74 7.63
N LEU A 3 -3.44 2.61 7.47
CA LEU A 3 -2.53 3.76 7.27
C LEU A 3 -2.08 3.79 5.81
N ALA A 4 -2.45 4.86 5.09
CA ALA A 4 -2.20 5.08 3.67
C ALA A 4 -2.16 3.80 2.82
N PRO A 5 -3.22 2.97 2.85
CA PRO A 5 -3.11 1.59 2.39
C PRO A 5 -2.99 1.52 0.86
N PHE A 6 -2.04 0.72 0.36
CA PHE A 6 -2.07 0.31 -1.04
C PHE A 6 -3.32 -0.55 -1.30
N LEU A 7 -4.21 -0.09 -2.19
CA LEU A 7 -5.40 -0.85 -2.58
C LEU A 7 -5.16 -1.66 -3.85
N LYS A 8 -4.74 -0.96 -4.93
CA LYS A 8 -4.39 -1.60 -6.19
C LYS A 8 -3.64 -0.63 -7.09
N HIS A 9 -2.78 -1.17 -7.97
CA HIS A 9 -2.01 -0.39 -8.97
C HIS A 9 -2.85 0.47 -9.93
N ASN A 10 -4.15 0.21 -10.04
CA ASN A 10 -5.10 0.88 -10.91
C ASN A 10 -6.26 1.49 -10.12
N ALA A 11 -6.15 1.54 -8.79
CA ALA A 11 -7.08 2.27 -7.95
C ALA A 11 -6.78 3.78 -8.12
N PRO A 12 -7.80 4.65 -8.09
CA PRO A 12 -7.60 6.11 -8.19
C PRO A 12 -6.77 6.66 -7.02
N THR A 13 -6.62 5.91 -5.93
CA THR A 13 -5.76 6.25 -4.79
C THR A 13 -4.27 6.04 -5.07
N THR A 14 -3.88 5.32 -6.12
CA THR A 14 -2.47 4.98 -6.37
C THR A 14 -1.90 5.82 -7.50
N ARG A 15 -0.83 6.54 -7.22
CA ARG A 15 -0.09 7.28 -8.26
C ARG A 15 0.64 6.30 -9.16
N GLU A 16 0.88 6.70 -10.41
CA GLU A 16 1.68 5.90 -11.33
C GLU A 16 3.05 5.58 -10.70
N ASN A 17 3.45 4.30 -10.76
CA ASN A 17 4.69 3.81 -10.16
C ASN A 17 4.88 4.19 -8.68
N SER A 18 3.79 4.40 -7.92
CA SER A 18 3.82 4.92 -6.56
C SER A 18 4.64 6.20 -6.44
N GLY A 19 4.44 7.15 -7.36
CA GLY A 19 5.19 8.42 -7.38
C GLY A 19 6.67 8.26 -7.73
N GLY A 20 7.04 7.18 -8.42
CA GLY A 20 8.43 6.85 -8.74
C GLY A 20 9.11 5.95 -7.69
N TRP A 21 8.42 5.64 -6.59
CA TRP A 21 8.93 4.71 -5.58
C TRP A 21 9.09 3.27 -6.10
N ALA A 22 8.24 2.82 -7.02
CA ALA A 22 8.20 1.44 -7.48
C ALA A 22 8.51 1.32 -8.98
N HIS A 23 9.52 0.54 -9.33
CA HIS A 23 9.82 0.12 -10.69
C HIS A 23 9.33 -1.31 -10.94
N VAL A 24 8.27 -1.45 -11.75
CA VAL A 24 7.61 -2.73 -12.00
C VAL A 24 8.15 -3.39 -13.27
N HIS A 25 8.65 -4.63 -13.15
CA HIS A 25 9.06 -5.47 -14.28
C HIS A 25 7.83 -6.09 -14.95
N LEU A 26 7.02 -5.27 -15.63
CA LEU A 26 5.67 -5.63 -16.10
C LEU A 26 5.64 -6.90 -16.96
N ARG A 27 6.57 -7.03 -17.92
CA ARG A 27 6.67 -8.23 -18.78
C ARG A 27 6.90 -9.51 -17.96
N ARG A 28 7.78 -9.43 -16.95
CA ARG A 28 8.07 -10.56 -16.05
C ARG A 28 6.87 -10.87 -15.16
N LEU A 29 6.20 -9.85 -14.63
CA LEU A 29 4.99 -10.02 -13.82
C LEU A 29 3.89 -10.74 -14.60
N ILE A 30 3.64 -10.33 -15.86
CA ILE A 30 2.65 -10.97 -16.73
C ILE A 30 3.03 -12.42 -17.04
N GLY A 31 4.28 -12.66 -17.47
CA GLY A 31 4.75 -14.01 -17.80
C GLY A 31 4.65 -14.97 -16.61
N LEU A 32 5.05 -14.53 -15.42
CA LEU A 32 4.91 -15.31 -14.20
C LEU A 32 3.44 -15.55 -13.83
N SER A 33 2.55 -14.58 -14.06
CA SER A 33 1.12 -14.77 -13.83
C SER A 33 0.53 -15.85 -14.73
N ILE A 34 0.90 -15.88 -16.02
CA ILE A 34 0.49 -16.92 -16.96
C ILE A 34 1.00 -18.30 -16.51
N LEU A 35 2.28 -18.41 -16.14
CA LEU A 35 2.85 -19.67 -15.62
C LEU A 35 2.11 -20.16 -14.37
N ASN A 36 1.73 -19.26 -13.46
CA ASN A 36 0.98 -19.62 -12.26
C ASN A 36 -0.44 -20.11 -12.57
N THR A 37 -1.09 -19.62 -13.63
CA THR A 37 -2.37 -20.17 -14.12
C THR A 37 -2.23 -21.66 -14.46
N PHE A 38 -1.10 -22.07 -15.05
CA PHE A 38 -0.77 -23.47 -15.34
C PHE A 38 -0.03 -24.20 -14.20
N ARG A 39 -0.05 -23.65 -12.98
CA ARG A 39 0.59 -24.23 -11.78
C ARG A 39 2.11 -24.36 -11.82
N ILE A 40 2.79 -23.71 -12.78
CA ILE A 40 4.25 -23.66 -12.86
C ILE A 40 4.75 -22.57 -11.91
N LYS A 41 5.24 -22.98 -10.73
CA LYS A 41 5.62 -22.05 -9.63
C LYS A 41 7.13 -21.91 -9.41
N ALA A 42 7.95 -22.68 -10.13
CA ALA A 42 9.40 -22.74 -9.92
C ALA A 42 10.09 -21.37 -10.03
N LEU A 43 9.52 -20.43 -10.80
CA LEU A 43 10.06 -19.10 -11.06
C LEU A 43 9.49 -18.00 -10.14
N ASN A 44 8.68 -18.32 -9.14
CA ASN A 44 8.04 -17.31 -8.28
C ASN A 44 9.04 -16.55 -7.38
N HIS A 45 10.28 -17.02 -7.29
CA HIS A 45 11.37 -16.33 -6.57
C HIS A 45 11.92 -15.12 -7.36
N LEU A 46 11.62 -14.99 -8.65
CA LEU A 46 12.13 -13.89 -9.46
C LEU A 46 11.53 -12.55 -9.03
N GLY A 47 12.38 -11.53 -8.92
CA GLY A 47 11.98 -10.15 -8.58
C GLY A 47 11.10 -9.52 -9.65
N VAL A 48 9.96 -8.94 -9.25
CA VAL A 48 8.99 -8.27 -10.14
C VAL A 48 8.81 -6.78 -9.85
N ILE A 49 9.20 -6.33 -8.66
CA ILE A 49 9.22 -4.90 -8.30
C ILE A 49 10.59 -4.59 -7.70
N GLN A 50 11.15 -3.44 -8.06
CA GLN A 50 12.31 -2.82 -7.41
C GLN A 50 11.86 -1.50 -6.80
N PHE A 51 12.38 -1.17 -5.62
CA PHE A 51 12.06 0.06 -4.91
C PHE A 51 13.19 1.07 -5.02
N SER A 52 12.82 2.33 -5.25
CA SER A 52 13.71 3.49 -5.33
C SER A 52 14.11 3.97 -3.93
N MET A 53 14.74 3.11 -3.15
CA MET A 53 15.19 3.44 -1.79
C MET A 53 16.22 4.58 -1.81
N PRO A 54 16.11 5.59 -0.91
CA PRO A 54 17.12 6.63 -0.79
C PRO A 54 18.47 6.04 -0.39
N GLN A 55 19.57 6.57 -0.94
CA GLN A 55 20.92 6.11 -0.58
C GLN A 55 21.19 6.27 0.91
N GLN A 56 20.65 7.31 1.55
CA GLN A 56 20.77 7.54 2.99
C GLN A 56 20.20 6.38 3.83
N VAL A 57 19.18 5.67 3.31
CA VAL A 57 18.63 4.48 3.96
C VAL A 57 19.54 3.28 3.71
N LEU A 58 19.99 3.09 2.47
CA LEU A 58 20.82 1.94 2.07
C LEU A 58 22.21 1.96 2.70
N ASP A 59 22.79 3.14 2.85
CA ASP A 59 24.11 3.36 3.47
C ASP A 59 24.00 3.52 4.99
N GLY A 60 22.78 3.56 5.53
CA GLY A 60 22.52 3.71 6.96
C GLY A 60 22.83 2.42 7.76
N PRO A 61 22.86 2.50 9.11
CA PRO A 61 23.20 1.36 9.96
C PRO A 61 22.29 0.13 9.82
N LEU A 62 21.08 0.32 9.30
CA LEU A 62 20.09 -0.75 9.06
C LEU A 62 19.81 -0.96 7.56
N GLY A 63 20.66 -0.43 6.67
CA GLY A 63 20.43 -0.49 5.23
C GLY A 63 20.38 -1.90 4.65
N ASP A 64 21.08 -2.85 5.29
CA ASP A 64 21.04 -4.28 4.96
C ASP A 64 19.68 -4.93 5.25
N THR A 65 18.88 -4.34 6.14
CA THR A 65 17.50 -4.77 6.43
C THR A 65 16.47 -4.21 5.44
N ALA A 66 16.85 -3.22 4.63
CA ALA A 66 15.94 -2.57 3.69
C ALA A 66 15.48 -3.54 2.60
N THR A 67 14.16 -3.70 2.44
CA THR A 67 13.63 -4.51 1.35
C THR A 67 13.62 -3.70 0.05
N THR A 68 14.63 -3.92 -0.80
CA THR A 68 14.81 -3.17 -2.06
C THR A 68 14.06 -3.77 -3.25
N ARG A 69 13.50 -4.97 -3.11
CA ARG A 69 12.77 -5.65 -4.19
C ARG A 69 11.72 -6.61 -3.66
N TYR A 70 10.66 -6.81 -4.42
CA TYR A 70 9.73 -7.92 -4.23
C TYR A 70 9.88 -8.99 -5.30
N SER A 71 9.97 -10.26 -4.88
CA SER A 71 9.74 -11.41 -5.74
C SER A 71 8.27 -11.53 -6.14
N TYR A 72 7.95 -12.30 -7.18
CA TYR A 72 6.56 -12.58 -7.53
C TYR A 72 5.80 -13.17 -6.34
N ARG A 73 6.39 -14.16 -5.65
CA ARG A 73 5.79 -14.77 -4.45
C ARG A 73 5.52 -13.73 -3.36
N LEU A 74 6.47 -12.84 -3.10
CA LEU A 74 6.34 -11.82 -2.07
C LEU A 74 5.26 -10.79 -2.44
N ASN A 75 5.31 -10.28 -3.66
CA ASN A 75 4.30 -9.35 -4.17
C ASN A 75 2.90 -9.95 -4.11
N THR A 76 2.70 -11.20 -4.54
CA THR A 76 1.39 -11.86 -4.46
C THR A 76 0.94 -12.10 -3.02
N GLY A 77 1.85 -12.32 -2.08
CA GLY A 77 1.54 -12.51 -0.67
C GLY A 77 1.12 -11.23 0.06
N PHE A 78 1.66 -10.08 -0.34
CA PHE A 78 1.38 -8.77 0.28
C PHE A 78 0.34 -7.94 -0.48
N ALA A 79 0.11 -8.19 -1.77
CA ALA A 79 -0.84 -7.41 -2.55
C ALA A 79 -2.29 -7.75 -2.14
N PRO A 80 -3.17 -6.73 -2.01
CA PRO A 80 -4.60 -6.97 -1.94
C PRO A 80 -5.11 -7.79 -3.12
N ARG A 81 -6.21 -8.50 -2.87
CA ARG A 81 -6.89 -9.30 -3.90
C ARG A 81 -7.32 -8.41 -5.06
N GLY A 82 -7.52 -9.03 -6.24
CA GLY A 82 -7.90 -8.30 -7.45
C GLY A 82 -9.17 -7.46 -7.27
N ASP A 83 -10.17 -8.04 -6.60
CA ASP A 83 -11.41 -7.37 -6.21
C ASP A 83 -11.29 -6.81 -4.78
N TYR A 84 -10.42 -5.81 -4.63
CA TYR A 84 -10.18 -5.18 -3.33
C TYR A 84 -11.40 -4.43 -2.79
N LEU A 85 -12.33 -3.98 -3.66
CA LEU A 85 -13.53 -3.27 -3.22
C LEU A 85 -14.52 -4.19 -2.51
N ARG A 86 -14.61 -5.46 -2.92
CA ARG A 86 -15.35 -6.48 -2.16
C ARG A 86 -14.80 -6.65 -0.74
N ASP A 87 -13.48 -6.53 -0.59
CA ASP A 87 -12.83 -6.62 0.72
C ASP A 87 -13.14 -5.40 1.57
N VAL A 88 -13.07 -4.21 0.98
CA VAL A 88 -13.46 -2.94 1.62
C VAL A 88 -14.91 -2.99 2.10
N ALA A 89 -15.84 -3.49 1.28
CA ALA A 89 -17.25 -3.64 1.65
C ALA A 89 -17.45 -4.56 2.88
N ALA A 90 -16.62 -5.60 2.97
CA ALA A 90 -16.67 -6.60 4.03
C ALA A 90 -15.98 -6.16 5.33
N LEU A 91 -15.21 -5.07 5.34
CA LEU A 91 -14.55 -4.59 6.55
C LEU A 91 -15.57 -4.28 7.68
N PRO A 92 -15.16 -4.42 8.96
CA PRO A 92 -15.88 -3.83 10.09
C PRO A 92 -15.82 -2.29 10.03
N ALA A 93 -16.23 -1.58 11.07
CA ALA A 93 -15.91 -0.15 11.16
C ALA A 93 -14.38 0.04 11.08
N PHE A 94 -13.93 1.02 10.30
CA PHE A 94 -12.51 1.26 10.10
C PHE A 94 -12.20 2.74 9.96
N THR A 95 -11.00 3.12 10.40
CA THR A 95 -10.41 4.44 10.15
C THR A 95 -9.30 4.31 9.10
N VAL A 96 -9.33 5.13 8.05
CA VAL A 96 -8.24 5.34 7.09
C VAL A 96 -7.53 6.64 7.44
N ILE A 97 -6.22 6.59 7.60
CA ILE A 97 -5.40 7.77 7.90
C ILE A 97 -4.37 7.92 6.79
N THR A 98 -4.32 9.10 6.17
CA THR A 98 -3.45 9.41 5.03
C THR A 98 -2.85 10.80 5.20
N GLY A 99 -1.66 11.03 4.66
CA GLY A 99 -1.07 12.37 4.62
C GLY A 99 -1.48 13.14 3.36
N SER A 100 -1.74 14.44 3.45
CA SER A 100 -2.13 15.25 2.28
C SER A 100 -1.01 15.40 1.25
N ALA A 101 0.25 15.25 1.69
CA ALA A 101 1.45 15.32 0.87
C ALA A 101 2.00 13.94 0.48
N ASP A 102 1.18 12.88 0.58
CA ASP A 102 1.57 11.51 0.22
C ASP A 102 2.05 11.45 -1.25
N GLU A 103 3.32 11.06 -1.40
CA GLU A 103 4.03 10.95 -2.66
C GLU A 103 3.69 9.68 -3.44
N SER A 104 3.17 8.65 -2.77
CA SER A 104 2.83 7.34 -3.35
C SER A 104 1.34 7.21 -3.67
N PHE A 105 0.49 7.83 -2.86
CA PHE A 105 -0.95 7.74 -2.90
C PHE A 105 -1.63 9.10 -2.99
N VAL A 106 -2.89 9.11 -3.43
CA VAL A 106 -3.72 10.30 -3.55
C VAL A 106 -4.73 10.29 -2.40
N ALA A 107 -4.39 10.95 -1.30
CA ALA A 107 -5.19 10.98 -0.06
C ALA A 107 -6.68 11.30 -0.31
N ALA A 108 -6.95 12.33 -1.12
CA ALA A 108 -8.31 12.78 -1.45
C ALA A 108 -9.18 11.72 -2.17
N GLN A 109 -8.59 10.67 -2.74
CA GLN A 109 -9.32 9.63 -3.48
C GLN A 109 -9.78 8.47 -2.61
N TYR A 110 -9.31 8.35 -1.35
CA TYR A 110 -9.69 7.23 -0.48
C TYR A 110 -11.17 7.26 -0.13
N GLN A 111 -11.67 8.41 0.35
CA GLN A 111 -13.06 8.52 0.76
C GLN A 111 -14.02 8.28 -0.41
N PRO A 112 -13.93 8.97 -1.57
CA PRO A 112 -14.84 8.73 -2.69
C PRO A 112 -14.84 7.27 -3.18
N LEU A 113 -13.67 6.64 -3.21
CA LEU A 113 -13.54 5.25 -3.66
C LEU A 113 -14.16 4.27 -2.66
N MET A 114 -13.77 4.34 -1.39
CA MET A 114 -14.17 3.35 -0.40
C MET A 114 -15.61 3.57 0.09
N SER A 115 -16.09 4.81 0.15
CA SER A 115 -17.48 5.11 0.51
C SER A 115 -18.48 4.66 -0.55
N SER A 116 -18.03 4.39 -1.78
CA SER A 116 -18.90 3.86 -2.85
C SER A 116 -19.41 2.44 -2.58
N VAL A 117 -18.75 1.69 -1.68
CA VAL A 117 -19.09 0.30 -1.36
C VAL A 117 -19.44 0.06 0.11
N THR A 118 -19.24 1.03 1.00
CA THR A 118 -19.59 0.91 2.42
C THR A 118 -19.63 2.27 3.14
N GLY A 119 -20.55 2.44 4.09
CA GLY A 119 -20.63 3.63 4.95
C GLY A 119 -19.85 3.51 6.28
N LYS A 120 -19.08 2.44 6.47
CA LYS A 120 -18.41 2.11 7.75
C LYS A 120 -17.06 2.81 7.98
N GLY A 121 -16.59 3.57 6.98
CA GLY A 121 -15.26 4.17 6.99
C GLY A 121 -15.23 5.57 7.57
N ARG A 122 -14.27 5.82 8.46
CA ARG A 122 -13.80 7.14 8.88
C ARG A 122 -12.53 7.48 8.08
N TYR A 123 -12.39 8.72 7.63
CA TYR A 123 -11.26 9.14 6.80
C TYR A 123 -10.60 10.38 7.41
N LEU A 124 -9.33 10.24 7.77
CA LEU A 124 -8.50 11.31 8.31
C LEU A 124 -7.39 11.63 7.31
N VAL A 125 -7.32 12.90 6.91
CA VAL A 125 -6.24 13.41 6.06
C VAL A 125 -5.41 14.38 6.89
N VAL A 126 -4.17 14.01 7.17
CA VAL A 126 -3.24 14.78 7.98
C VAL A 126 -2.51 15.78 7.08
N PRO A 127 -2.57 17.10 7.35
CA PRO A 127 -1.93 18.12 6.52
C PRO A 127 -0.40 17.95 6.45
N ASP A 128 0.16 18.19 5.27
CA ASP A 128 1.61 18.31 5.00
C ASP A 128 2.48 17.08 5.39
N ILE A 129 1.84 15.93 5.60
CA ILE A 129 2.51 14.67 5.91
C ILE A 129 2.64 13.79 4.65
N GLY A 130 3.81 13.20 4.46
CA GLY A 130 4.12 12.23 3.40
C GLY A 130 3.77 10.79 3.76
N HIS A 131 3.97 9.86 2.83
CA HIS A 131 3.53 8.47 2.96
C HIS A 131 4.10 7.76 4.19
N LEU A 132 5.44 7.79 4.34
CA LEU A 132 6.13 7.09 5.42
C LEU A 132 6.03 7.81 6.75
N ALA A 133 5.89 9.15 6.74
CA ALA A 133 5.80 9.97 7.95
C ALA A 133 4.44 9.84 8.66
N ILE A 134 3.41 9.29 8.00
CA ILE A 134 2.07 9.15 8.59
C ILE A 134 2.05 8.26 9.84
N VAL A 135 2.99 7.33 9.97
CA VAL A 135 3.06 6.42 11.11
C VAL A 135 3.47 7.13 12.40
N ASP A 136 4.19 8.26 12.29
CA ASP A 136 4.73 9.04 13.40
C ASP A 136 3.92 10.32 13.68
N ALA A 137 2.81 10.54 12.98
CA ALA A 137 1.98 11.73 13.16
C ALA A 137 1.17 11.66 14.47
N ASP A 138 1.07 12.79 15.19
CA ASP A 138 0.28 12.90 16.42
C ASP A 138 -1.19 12.56 16.19
N GLU A 139 -1.74 12.93 15.03
CA GLU A 139 -3.10 12.60 14.61
C GLU A 139 -3.31 11.10 14.42
N THR A 140 -2.27 10.37 13.99
CA THR A 140 -2.32 8.90 13.90
C THR A 140 -2.40 8.30 15.29
N LEU A 141 -1.60 8.78 16.25
CA LEU A 141 -1.68 8.33 17.65
C LEU A 141 -3.05 8.63 18.26
N ALA A 142 -3.55 9.86 18.13
CA ALA A 142 -4.85 10.26 18.65
C ALA A 142 -5.99 9.38 18.08
N ALA A 143 -5.93 9.05 16.78
CA ALA A 143 -6.91 8.18 16.16
C ALA A 143 -6.84 6.74 16.68
N ILE A 144 -5.65 6.23 17.00
CA ILE A 144 -5.47 4.91 17.65
C ILE A 144 -6.06 4.93 19.05
N GLU A 145 -5.76 5.95 19.85
CA GLU A 145 -6.29 6.09 21.21
C GLU A 145 -7.82 6.14 21.22
N GLU A 146 -8.42 6.89 20.30
CA GLU A 146 -9.87 6.95 20.12
C GLU A 146 -10.45 5.57 19.74
N ASP A 147 -9.88 4.91 18.73
CA ASP A 147 -10.33 3.58 18.27
C ASP A 147 -10.22 2.54 19.41
N LEU A 148 -9.23 2.65 20.30
CA LEU A 148 -9.05 1.76 21.47
C LEU A 148 -9.95 2.12 22.66
N SER A 149 -10.28 3.40 22.86
CA SER A 149 -11.13 3.86 23.97
C SER A 149 -12.60 3.43 23.83
N GLY A 150 -13.02 3.04 22.62
CA GLY A 150 -14.34 2.51 22.33
C GLY A 150 -14.51 1.00 22.53
N ILE A 151 -13.48 0.31 23.03
CA ILE A 151 -13.50 -1.10 23.47
C ILE A 151 -13.78 -1.15 24.97
#